data_AF-A0A2U3KY93-F1
#
_entry.id   AF-A0A2U3KY93-F1
#
_cell.length_a   1.000
_cell.length_b   1.000
_cell.length_c   1.000
_cell.angle_alpha   90.00
_cell.angle_beta   90.00
_cell.angle_gamma   90.00
#
_symmetry.space_group_name_H-M   'P 1'
#
loop_
_entity.id
_entity.type
_entity.pdbx_description
1 polymer ?
#
loop_
_entity_poly.entity_id
_entity_poly.type
_entity_poly.pdbx_seq_one_letter_code
_entity_poly.pdbx_strand_id
1 'polypeptide(L)'
;MRRLLPILVLLGSVWSHAAGQAQNVSAPAPPQTASTAKTTSTAPPEDENTRKAKELVQQGIQALGGPAYLNIRDREQSGRGYVLHHGRQEGQGVLFWSFSQFPDKERVELTKERDVAELYVGDKGYEITYKGARPPEKKDLDDYLRQRHFSLDTVLRTWVNDPAVLFLFDGNAIAAEHSALQVTLINAKNESVTLYFDADTHLPVKKTFTWRDPVDRQKNVEEEIYDNYRQVSGVTVPYNVTRYFNGDMSHERFFFNVTINQGLDQAMFDPNSGYDPNKPAKKK
;
A
#
# COMPACT_ATOMS: atom_id res chain seq x y z
N MET A 1 36.87 -12.11 -28.66
CA MET A 1 37.29 -10.99 -27.80
C MET A 1 36.05 -10.46 -27.09
N ARG A 2 35.93 -10.73 -25.79
CA ARG A 2 34.84 -10.22 -24.93
C ARG A 2 35.07 -8.73 -24.67
N ARG A 3 34.08 -7.88 -24.92
CA ARG A 3 34.03 -6.51 -24.39
C ARG A 3 33.06 -6.48 -23.21
N LEU A 4 33.64 -6.33 -22.02
CA LEU A 4 32.95 -5.95 -20.79
C LEU A 4 32.82 -4.41 -20.81
N LEU A 5 31.61 -3.89 -20.65
CA LEU A 5 31.40 -2.48 -20.26
C LEU A 5 30.91 -2.46 -18.80
N PRO A 6 31.62 -1.78 -17.89
CA PRO A 6 31.11 -1.49 -16.56
C PRO A 6 30.29 -0.19 -16.60
N ILE A 7 29.08 -0.20 -16.05
CA ILE A 7 28.35 1.03 -15.74
C ILE A 7 28.71 1.41 -14.30
N LEU A 8 29.43 2.53 -14.21
CA LEU A 8 29.86 3.21 -13.00
C LEU A 8 28.70 4.11 -12.53
N VAL A 9 28.11 3.84 -11.37
CA VAL A 9 27.20 4.79 -10.70
C VAL A 9 28.06 5.71 -9.84
N LEU A 10 28.14 6.97 -10.25
CA LEU A 10 28.89 8.02 -9.57
C LEU A 10 28.03 8.67 -8.48
N LEU A 11 28.50 8.54 -7.24
CA LEU A 11 28.15 9.39 -6.11
C LEU A 11 28.63 10.83 -6.39
N GLY A 12 27.77 11.80 -6.12
CA GLY A 12 28.10 13.22 -6.19
C GLY A 12 27.28 14.03 -5.22
N SER A 13 27.78 14.15 -3.98
CA SER A 13 27.36 15.14 -3.00
C SER A 13 27.99 16.49 -3.32
N VAL A 14 27.18 17.56 -3.35
CA VAL A 14 27.69 18.94 -3.22
C VAL A 14 26.72 19.75 -2.37
N TRP A 15 27.28 20.33 -1.31
CA TRP A 15 26.66 21.33 -0.44
C TRP A 15 26.58 22.69 -1.13
N SER A 16 25.59 23.50 -0.77
CA SER A 16 25.74 24.96 -0.76
C SER A 16 24.92 25.55 0.37
N HIS A 17 25.63 26.20 1.29
CA HIS A 17 25.08 27.08 2.31
C HIS A 17 24.64 28.39 1.66
N ALA A 18 23.46 28.89 2.03
CA ALA A 18 23.13 30.30 1.90
C ALA A 18 22.56 30.79 3.24
N ALA A 19 23.38 31.56 3.96
CA ALA A 19 22.97 32.33 5.11
C ALA A 19 22.28 33.61 4.62
N GLY A 20 21.02 33.81 4.99
CA GLY A 20 20.28 35.05 4.82
C GLY A 20 19.71 35.45 6.17
N GLN A 21 20.33 36.46 6.80
CA GLN A 21 19.84 37.09 8.02
C GLN A 21 18.56 37.89 7.71
N ALA A 22 17.51 37.67 8.50
CA ALA A 22 16.42 38.63 8.66
C ALA A 22 16.15 38.80 10.15
N GLN A 23 16.59 39.93 10.69
CA GLN A 23 16.26 40.39 12.04
C GLN A 23 14.78 40.83 12.03
N ASN A 24 13.94 40.12 12.77
CA ASN A 24 12.63 40.63 13.16
C ASN A 24 12.67 40.99 14.64
N VAL A 25 12.46 42.29 14.88
CA VAL A 25 12.44 42.93 16.20
C VAL A 25 11.06 42.66 16.81
N SER A 26 11.00 41.87 17.88
CA SER A 26 9.77 41.60 18.62
C SER A 26 9.50 42.71 19.64
N ALA A 27 8.38 43.41 19.51
CA ALA A 27 7.80 44.24 20.56
C ALA A 27 6.98 43.37 21.54
N PRO A 28 6.96 43.66 22.85
CA PRO A 28 6.24 42.86 23.83
C PRO A 28 4.73 43.16 23.82
N ALA A 29 3.91 42.10 23.82
CA ALA A 29 2.46 42.17 24.02
C ALA A 29 2.09 42.28 25.53
N PRO A 30 1.00 42.98 25.89
CA PRO A 30 0.56 43.12 27.28
C PRO A 30 -0.09 41.84 27.84
N PRO A 31 -0.09 41.65 29.17
CA PRO A 31 -0.52 40.39 29.81
C PRO A 31 -2.03 40.20 29.74
N GLN A 32 -2.46 39.07 29.16
CA GLN A 32 -3.85 38.61 29.20
C GLN A 32 -4.13 37.92 30.54
N THR A 33 -5.16 38.40 31.24
CA THR A 33 -5.74 37.81 32.44
C THR A 33 -6.30 36.42 32.15
N ALA A 34 -5.79 35.41 32.85
CA ALA A 34 -6.30 34.05 32.79
C ALA A 34 -7.70 33.99 33.42
N SER A 35 -8.73 33.75 32.60
CA SER A 35 -10.04 33.33 33.07
C SER A 35 -10.05 31.80 33.09
N THR A 36 -10.06 31.22 34.29
CA THR A 36 -10.18 29.78 34.52
C THR A 36 -11.60 29.31 34.18
N ALA A 37 -11.79 28.90 32.93
CA ALA A 37 -12.94 28.10 32.55
C ALA A 37 -12.79 26.72 33.21
N LYS A 38 -13.70 26.40 34.14
CA LYS A 38 -13.86 25.04 34.68
C LYS A 38 -14.25 24.11 33.54
N THR A 39 -13.32 23.29 33.08
CA THR A 39 -13.62 22.15 32.21
C THR A 39 -14.35 21.10 33.05
N THR A 40 -15.67 21.08 32.97
CA THR A 40 -16.45 19.90 33.34
C THR A 40 -16.06 18.77 32.39
N SER A 41 -15.15 17.92 32.85
CA SER A 41 -14.87 16.62 32.23
C SER A 41 -16.13 15.77 32.36
N THR A 42 -16.92 15.80 31.30
CA THR A 42 -17.95 14.80 31.03
C THR A 42 -17.29 13.89 30.00
N ALA A 43 -17.03 12.63 30.32
CA ALA A 43 -16.76 11.63 29.28
C ALA A 43 -18.11 11.34 28.59
N PRO A 44 -18.27 11.68 27.29
CA PRO A 44 -18.91 10.73 26.36
C PRO A 44 -18.43 10.93 24.89
N PRO A 45 -17.88 9.92 24.15
CA PRO A 45 -18.63 9.25 23.05
C PRO A 45 -18.01 7.91 22.50
N GLU A 46 -17.08 7.27 23.21
CA GLU A 46 -16.18 6.24 22.64
C GLU A 46 -16.92 5.03 22.05
N ASP A 47 -18.01 4.59 22.67
CA ASP A 47 -18.82 3.46 22.20
C ASP A 47 -19.54 3.77 20.88
N GLU A 48 -20.11 4.97 20.72
CA GLU A 48 -20.83 5.35 19.51
C GLU A 48 -19.86 5.60 18.34
N ASN A 49 -18.74 6.27 18.62
CA ASN A 49 -17.71 6.51 17.61
C ASN A 49 -17.11 5.19 17.10
N THR A 50 -16.76 4.29 18.02
CA THR A 50 -16.24 2.96 17.69
C THR A 50 -17.26 2.14 16.89
N ARG A 51 -18.53 2.16 17.30
CA ARG A 51 -19.62 1.47 16.58
C ARG A 51 -19.74 2.00 15.15
N LYS A 52 -19.78 3.33 14.97
CA LYS A 52 -19.88 3.96 13.65
C LYS A 52 -18.68 3.64 12.75
N ALA A 53 -17.47 3.62 13.33
CA ALA A 53 -16.26 3.25 12.61
C ALA A 53 -16.32 1.81 12.10
N LYS A 54 -16.71 0.87 12.96
CA LYS A 54 -16.87 -0.55 12.61
C LYS A 54 -17.97 -0.76 11.56
N GLU A 55 -19.10 -0.07 11.70
CA GLU A 55 -20.19 -0.08 10.72
C GLU A 55 -19.72 0.38 9.34
N LEU A 56 -18.96 1.49 9.27
CA LEU A 56 -18.42 1.98 8.00
C LEU A 56 -17.44 0.98 7.37
N VAL A 57 -16.54 0.40 8.16
CA VAL A 57 -15.60 -0.62 7.67
C VAL A 57 -16.36 -1.85 7.14
N GLN A 58 -17.41 -2.28 7.82
CA GLN A 58 -18.26 -3.38 7.35
C GLN A 58 -19.00 -3.03 6.06
N GLN A 59 -19.53 -1.81 5.93
CA GLN A 59 -20.13 -1.32 4.69
C GLN A 59 -19.11 -1.34 3.54
N GLY A 60 -17.87 -0.94 3.78
CA GLY A 60 -16.80 -1.02 2.79
C GLY A 60 -16.46 -2.45 2.39
N ILE A 61 -16.37 -3.38 3.35
CA ILE A 61 -16.20 -4.80 3.06
C ILE A 61 -17.37 -5.32 2.21
N GLN A 62 -18.60 -4.93 2.53
CA GLN A 62 -19.79 -5.31 1.76
C GLN A 62 -19.75 -4.75 0.34
N ALA A 63 -19.33 -3.49 0.16
CA ALA A 63 -19.19 -2.84 -1.14
C ALA A 63 -18.11 -3.52 -2.01
N LEU A 64 -17.04 -4.03 -1.39
CA LEU A 64 -16.02 -4.84 -2.07
C LEU A 64 -16.51 -6.25 -2.49
N GLY A 65 -17.69 -6.69 -2.03
CA GLY A 65 -18.24 -8.02 -2.32
C GLY A 65 -18.48 -8.90 -1.10
N GLY A 66 -18.30 -8.36 0.11
CA GLY A 66 -18.64 -9.01 1.37
C GLY A 66 -17.95 -10.37 1.52
N PRO A 67 -18.70 -11.48 1.74
CA PRO A 67 -18.12 -12.81 1.80
C PRO A 67 -17.33 -13.24 0.56
N ALA A 68 -17.69 -12.78 -0.65
CA ALA A 68 -16.94 -13.13 -1.86
C ALA A 68 -15.53 -12.52 -1.83
N TYR A 69 -15.43 -11.26 -1.38
CA TYR A 69 -14.15 -10.59 -1.15
C TYR A 69 -13.35 -11.32 -0.06
N LEU A 70 -13.93 -11.56 1.11
CA LEU A 70 -13.23 -12.19 2.24
C LEU A 70 -12.78 -13.64 1.95
N ASN A 71 -13.43 -14.33 1.01
CA ASN A 71 -13.09 -15.71 0.61
C ASN A 71 -12.22 -15.82 -0.66
N ILE A 72 -11.61 -14.72 -1.13
CA ILE A 72 -10.57 -14.81 -2.16
C ILE A 72 -9.41 -15.65 -1.61
N ARG A 73 -9.13 -16.77 -2.29
CA ARG A 73 -8.00 -17.66 -2.04
C ARG A 73 -6.81 -17.27 -2.90
N ASP A 74 -7.07 -16.96 -4.17
CA ASP A 74 -6.05 -16.62 -5.14
C ASP A 74 -6.55 -15.56 -6.14
N ARG A 75 -5.61 -14.75 -6.64
CA ARG A 75 -5.85 -13.64 -7.56
C ARG A 75 -4.73 -13.59 -8.60
N GLU A 76 -5.09 -13.48 -9.87
CA GLU A 76 -4.16 -13.15 -10.94
C GLU A 76 -4.56 -11.79 -11.53
N GLN A 77 -3.56 -10.96 -11.80
CA GLN A 77 -3.73 -9.63 -12.38
C GLN A 77 -2.67 -9.43 -13.45
N SER A 78 -3.03 -8.77 -14.54
CA SER A 78 -2.05 -8.26 -15.49
C SER A 78 -2.29 -6.78 -15.74
N GLY A 79 -1.22 -6.05 -16.05
CA GLY A 79 -1.32 -4.61 -16.17
C GLY A 79 -0.04 -3.93 -16.61
N ARG A 80 -0.05 -2.62 -16.47
CA ARG A 80 1.12 -1.77 -16.66
C ARG A 80 1.34 -0.89 -15.44
N GLY A 81 2.56 -0.92 -14.94
CA GLY A 81 3.02 -0.11 -13.83
C GLY A 81 3.96 1.01 -14.30
N TYR A 82 3.92 2.13 -13.61
CA TYR A 82 4.84 3.25 -13.76
C TYR A 82 5.51 3.49 -12.42
N VAL A 83 6.83 3.62 -12.43
CA VAL A 83 7.60 4.13 -11.29
C VAL A 83 7.91 5.58 -11.61
N LEU A 84 7.70 6.46 -10.63
CA LEU A 84 7.89 7.88 -10.79
C LEU A 84 8.96 8.39 -9.82
N HIS A 85 9.84 9.23 -10.35
CA HIS A 85 10.82 9.98 -9.57
C HIS A 85 10.48 11.47 -9.71
N HIS A 86 10.23 12.15 -8.60
CA HIS A 86 9.79 13.55 -8.56
C HIS A 86 8.53 13.83 -9.42
N GLY A 87 7.55 12.92 -9.38
CA GLY A 87 6.28 13.05 -10.11
C GLY A 87 6.41 12.95 -11.63
N ARG A 88 7.60 12.61 -12.16
CA ARG A 88 7.83 12.41 -13.60
C ARG A 88 7.78 10.92 -13.91
N GLN A 89 6.95 10.57 -14.90
CA GLN A 89 6.97 9.25 -15.48
C GLN A 89 8.22 9.11 -16.35
N GLU A 90 9.06 8.13 -16.05
CA GLU A 90 10.16 7.77 -16.92
C GLU A 90 9.79 6.54 -17.77
N GLY A 91 9.97 6.65 -19.08
CA GLY A 91 9.78 5.53 -20.01
C GLY A 91 8.32 5.19 -20.33
N GLN A 92 8.11 3.99 -20.87
CA GLN A 92 6.82 3.52 -21.39
C GLN A 92 5.98 2.75 -20.36
N GLY A 93 6.42 2.70 -19.10
CA GLY A 93 5.90 1.79 -18.08
C GLY A 93 6.35 0.34 -18.29
N VAL A 94 6.16 -0.49 -17.25
CA VAL A 94 6.56 -1.91 -17.21
C VAL A 94 5.29 -2.76 -17.22
N LEU A 95 5.21 -3.71 -18.15
CA LEU A 95 4.17 -4.74 -18.11
C LEU A 95 4.44 -5.70 -16.96
N PHE A 96 3.38 -6.09 -16.26
CA PHE A 96 3.49 -7.05 -15.18
C PHE A 96 2.35 -8.07 -15.19
N TRP A 97 2.62 -9.22 -14.58
CA TRP A 97 1.65 -10.24 -14.20
C TRP A 97 1.85 -10.55 -12.72
N SER A 98 0.87 -10.24 -11.90
CA SER A 98 0.89 -10.45 -10.45
C SER A 98 -0.03 -11.61 -10.09
N PHE A 99 0.47 -12.49 -9.23
CA PHE A 99 -0.19 -13.69 -8.75
C PHE A 99 -0.13 -13.68 -7.24
N SER A 100 -1.28 -13.68 -6.57
CA SER A 100 -1.36 -13.73 -5.12
C SER A 100 -2.09 -15.00 -4.70
N GLN A 101 -1.54 -15.71 -3.73
CA GLN A 101 -2.27 -16.73 -2.96
C GLN A 101 -2.27 -16.29 -1.50
N PHE A 102 -3.46 -15.97 -0.99
CA PHE A 102 -3.61 -15.47 0.37
C PHE A 102 -3.25 -16.56 1.40
N PRO A 103 -2.64 -16.19 2.53
CA PRO A 103 -2.39 -14.80 2.99
C PRO A 103 -1.05 -14.18 2.56
N ASP A 104 -0.07 -14.96 2.11
CA ASP A 104 1.34 -14.54 2.22
C ASP A 104 2.23 -14.96 1.03
N LYS A 105 1.64 -15.40 -0.08
CA LYS A 105 2.37 -15.73 -1.29
C LYS A 105 2.05 -14.76 -2.41
N GLU A 106 3.08 -14.21 -3.01
CA GLU A 106 2.95 -13.30 -4.13
C GLU A 106 4.08 -13.52 -5.13
N ARG A 107 3.74 -13.49 -6.42
CA ARG A 107 4.70 -13.50 -7.50
C ARG A 107 4.36 -12.38 -8.46
N VAL A 108 5.32 -11.54 -8.79
CA VAL A 108 5.21 -10.52 -9.83
C VAL A 108 6.20 -10.85 -10.92
N GLU A 109 5.70 -11.06 -12.12
CA GLU A 109 6.52 -11.28 -13.29
C GLU A 109 6.57 -10.00 -14.11
N LEU A 110 7.78 -9.66 -14.54
CA LEU A 110 8.14 -8.42 -15.23
C LEU A 110 8.71 -8.76 -16.61
N THR A 111 8.96 -7.72 -17.41
CA THR A 111 9.38 -7.80 -18.83
C THR A 111 8.29 -8.35 -19.73
N LYS A 112 8.44 -8.20 -21.06
CA LYS A 112 7.46 -8.76 -22.00
C LYS A 112 7.59 -10.28 -22.08
N GLU A 113 8.80 -10.78 -21.83
CA GLU A 113 9.20 -12.16 -21.91
C GLU A 113 8.89 -12.94 -20.62
N ARG A 114 8.53 -12.23 -19.52
CA ARG A 114 8.23 -12.80 -18.20
C ARG A 114 9.41 -13.60 -17.63
N ASP A 115 10.63 -13.13 -17.93
CA ASP A 115 11.90 -13.78 -17.60
C ASP A 115 12.56 -13.23 -16.32
N VAL A 116 11.96 -12.20 -15.72
CA VAL A 116 12.28 -11.69 -14.39
C VAL A 116 11.05 -11.81 -13.51
N ALA A 117 11.21 -12.37 -12.31
CA ALA A 117 10.13 -12.45 -11.34
C ALA A 117 10.59 -12.11 -9.93
N GLU A 118 9.77 -11.34 -9.22
CA GLU A 118 9.84 -11.15 -7.77
C GLU A 118 8.89 -12.17 -7.13
N LEU A 119 9.39 -12.98 -6.21
CA LEU A 119 8.61 -13.99 -5.49
C LEU A 119 8.73 -13.75 -3.99
N TYR A 120 7.59 -13.68 -3.32
CA TYR A 120 7.48 -13.58 -1.88
C TYR A 120 6.68 -14.75 -1.33
N VAL A 121 7.20 -15.41 -0.30
CA VAL A 121 6.59 -16.57 0.37
C VAL A 121 6.79 -16.42 1.86
N GLY A 122 5.72 -16.09 2.59
CA GLY A 122 5.85 -15.69 3.99
C GLY A 122 6.76 -14.48 4.10
N ASP A 123 7.74 -14.50 5.00
CA ASP A 123 8.66 -13.36 5.21
C ASP A 123 9.93 -13.42 4.35
N LYS A 124 9.94 -14.27 3.32
CA LYS A 124 11.09 -14.44 2.40
C LYS A 124 10.76 -13.86 1.04
N GLY A 125 11.76 -13.22 0.42
CA GLY A 125 11.69 -12.73 -0.96
C GLY A 125 12.78 -13.34 -1.82
N TYR A 126 12.53 -13.39 -3.13
CA TYR A 126 13.45 -13.88 -4.15
C TYR A 126 13.29 -13.06 -5.43
N GLU A 127 14.40 -12.70 -6.04
CA GLU A 127 14.45 -12.32 -7.45
C GLU A 127 14.86 -13.55 -8.26
N ILE A 128 14.06 -13.88 -9.27
CA ILE A 128 14.23 -15.05 -10.13
C ILE A 128 14.51 -14.54 -11.53
N THR A 129 15.65 -14.95 -12.08
CA THR A 129 16.06 -14.65 -13.45
C THR A 129 16.56 -15.93 -14.12
N TYR A 130 17.05 -15.84 -15.36
CA TYR A 130 17.74 -16.96 -16.02
C TYR A 130 18.95 -17.52 -15.24
N LYS A 131 19.48 -16.77 -14.26
CA LYS A 131 20.58 -17.20 -13.39
C LYS A 131 20.12 -17.98 -12.14
N GLY A 132 18.81 -18.19 -11.99
CA GLY A 132 18.21 -18.80 -10.81
C GLY A 132 17.70 -17.79 -9.80
N ALA A 133 17.16 -18.30 -8.68
CA ALA A 133 16.63 -17.49 -7.59
C ALA A 133 17.74 -16.98 -6.68
N ARG A 134 17.68 -15.70 -6.32
CA ARG A 134 18.54 -15.06 -5.32
C ARG A 134 17.72 -14.20 -4.37
N PRO A 135 18.15 -13.98 -3.13
CA PRO A 135 17.50 -12.98 -2.28
C PRO A 135 17.53 -11.58 -2.93
N PRO A 136 16.47 -10.78 -2.79
CA PRO A 136 16.48 -9.37 -3.15
C PRO A 136 17.38 -8.60 -2.18
N GLU A 137 17.57 -7.31 -2.42
CA GLU A 137 18.21 -6.45 -1.43
C GLU A 137 17.37 -6.42 -0.15
N LYS A 138 18.02 -6.31 1.01
CA LYS A 138 17.33 -6.32 2.30
C LYS A 138 16.27 -5.22 2.37
N LYS A 139 16.60 -4.04 1.85
CA LYS A 139 15.70 -2.88 1.85
C LYS A 139 14.41 -3.19 1.07
N ASP A 140 14.52 -3.81 -0.10
CA ASP A 140 13.36 -4.15 -0.94
C ASP A 140 12.44 -5.17 -0.24
N LEU A 141 13.03 -6.17 0.44
CA LEU A 141 12.27 -7.11 1.25
C LEU A 141 11.58 -6.42 2.43
N ASP A 142 12.29 -5.57 3.17
CA ASP A 142 11.72 -4.83 4.30
C ASP A 142 10.56 -3.91 3.85
N ASP A 143 10.72 -3.23 2.70
CA ASP A 143 9.68 -2.40 2.09
C ASP A 143 8.47 -3.21 1.68
N TYR A 144 8.66 -4.36 1.01
CA TYR A 144 7.59 -5.28 0.67
C TYR A 144 6.81 -5.75 1.90
N LEU A 145 7.52 -6.23 2.94
CA LEU A 145 6.88 -6.75 4.15
C LEU A 145 6.09 -5.68 4.89
N ARG A 146 6.61 -4.45 4.94
CA ARG A 146 5.89 -3.30 5.49
C ARG A 146 4.63 -3.00 4.69
N GLN A 147 4.73 -2.92 3.37
CA GLN A 147 3.57 -2.66 2.50
C GLN A 147 2.51 -3.75 2.62
N ARG A 148 2.91 -5.03 2.70
CA ARG A 148 1.99 -6.15 2.92
C ARG A 148 1.28 -6.05 4.26
N HIS A 149 2.01 -5.73 5.34
CA HIS A 149 1.45 -5.55 6.69
C HIS A 149 0.36 -4.48 6.75
N PHE A 150 0.57 -3.37 6.04
CA PHE A 150 -0.38 -2.25 5.95
C PHE A 150 -1.29 -2.30 4.71
N SER A 151 -1.31 -3.40 3.96
CA SER A 151 -2.13 -3.49 2.75
C SER A 151 -3.62 -3.45 3.08
N LEU A 152 -4.45 -2.97 2.15
CA LEU A 152 -5.90 -2.95 2.33
C LEU A 152 -6.45 -4.35 2.61
N ASP A 153 -5.96 -5.36 1.89
CA ASP A 153 -6.33 -6.76 2.10
C ASP A 153 -5.96 -7.24 3.53
N THR A 154 -4.75 -6.97 4.03
CA THR A 154 -4.35 -7.35 5.40
C THR A 154 -5.18 -6.63 6.45
N VAL A 155 -5.44 -5.33 6.26
CA VAL A 155 -6.23 -4.55 7.21
C VAL A 155 -7.66 -5.10 7.28
N LEU A 156 -8.34 -5.25 6.14
CA LEU A 156 -9.74 -5.67 6.08
C LEU A 156 -9.99 -7.15 6.35
N ARG A 157 -8.95 -8.00 6.29
CA ARG A 157 -9.08 -9.45 6.60
C ARG A 157 -8.54 -9.83 7.97
N THR A 158 -7.57 -9.08 8.49
CA THR A 158 -6.85 -9.46 9.71
C THR A 158 -7.07 -8.43 10.80
N TRP A 159 -6.70 -7.16 10.58
CA TRP A 159 -6.74 -6.15 11.64
C TRP A 159 -8.16 -5.93 12.17
N VAL A 160 -9.15 -5.90 11.26
CA VAL A 160 -10.54 -5.64 11.67
C VAL A 160 -11.13 -6.70 12.60
N ASN A 161 -10.51 -7.89 12.66
CA ASN A 161 -10.95 -9.02 13.48
C ASN A 161 -10.19 -9.14 14.79
N ASP A 162 -9.15 -8.32 15.00
CA ASP A 162 -8.35 -8.33 16.23
C ASP A 162 -9.06 -7.45 17.30
N PRO A 163 -9.44 -8.03 18.46
CA PRO A 163 -10.11 -7.27 19.52
C PRO A 163 -9.23 -6.17 20.14
N ALA A 164 -7.91 -6.22 19.95
CA ALA A 164 -6.99 -5.18 20.42
C ALA A 164 -6.88 -4.00 19.45
N VAL A 165 -7.52 -4.05 18.27
CA VAL A 165 -7.53 -2.93 17.32
C VAL A 165 -8.60 -1.92 17.72
N LEU A 166 -8.16 -0.69 17.95
CA LEU A 166 -9.03 0.48 18.17
C LEU A 166 -9.52 1.02 16.83
N PHE A 167 -10.81 1.37 16.77
CA PHE A 167 -11.44 1.99 15.61
C PHE A 167 -11.90 3.39 15.96
N LEU A 168 -11.49 4.37 15.17
CA LEU A 168 -11.82 5.77 15.34
C LEU A 168 -12.54 6.27 14.09
N PHE A 169 -13.76 6.75 14.23
CA PHE A 169 -14.48 7.44 13.17
C PHE A 169 -14.05 8.91 13.17
N ASP A 170 -13.34 9.32 12.14
CA ASP A 170 -12.74 10.64 12.03
C ASP A 170 -13.68 11.68 11.38
N GLY A 171 -14.79 11.23 10.79
CA GLY A 171 -15.79 12.12 10.19
C GLY A 171 -15.76 12.15 8.66
N ASN A 172 -16.30 13.23 8.11
CA ASN A 172 -16.33 13.48 6.68
C ASN A 172 -14.98 14.03 6.22
N ALA A 173 -14.57 13.68 5.01
CA ALA A 173 -13.34 14.12 4.37
C ALA A 173 -13.57 14.31 2.86
N ILE A 174 -12.60 14.94 2.20
CA ILE A 174 -12.44 14.84 0.75
C ILE A 174 -11.16 14.04 0.50
N ALA A 175 -11.26 12.96 -0.27
CA ALA A 175 -10.12 12.10 -0.56
C ALA A 175 -10.21 11.56 -1.99
N ALA A 176 -9.11 11.66 -2.74
CA ALA A 176 -9.03 11.21 -4.13
C ALA A 176 -10.16 11.79 -5.02
N GLU A 177 -10.53 13.07 -4.80
CA GLU A 177 -11.63 13.76 -5.50
C GLU A 177 -13.05 13.25 -5.14
N HIS A 178 -13.17 12.35 -4.16
CA HIS A 178 -14.46 11.88 -3.63
C HIS A 178 -14.85 12.60 -2.34
N SER A 179 -16.16 12.79 -2.15
CA SER A 179 -16.73 12.96 -0.81
C SER A 179 -16.58 11.62 -0.08
N ALA A 180 -15.92 11.64 1.09
CA ALA A 180 -15.52 10.42 1.77
C ALA A 180 -15.82 10.46 3.27
N LEU A 181 -15.89 9.27 3.87
CA LEU A 181 -15.94 9.04 5.30
C LEU A 181 -14.63 8.40 5.75
N GLN A 182 -14.05 8.90 6.83
CA GLN A 182 -12.72 8.51 7.28
C GLN A 182 -12.77 7.68 8.57
N VAL A 183 -12.01 6.59 8.61
CA VAL A 183 -11.80 5.76 9.80
C VAL A 183 -10.32 5.45 9.99
N THR A 184 -9.84 5.59 11.22
CA THR A 184 -8.49 5.19 11.61
C THR A 184 -8.54 3.92 12.46
N LEU A 185 -7.72 2.93 12.10
CA LEU A 185 -7.47 1.72 12.87
C LEU A 185 -6.10 1.82 13.54
N ILE A 186 -6.02 1.50 14.83
CA ILE A 186 -4.78 1.50 15.60
C ILE A 186 -4.62 0.13 16.27
N ASN A 187 -3.53 -0.57 15.98
CA ASN A 187 -3.29 -1.89 16.54
C ASN A 187 -2.55 -1.84 17.90
N ALA A 188 -2.37 -3.00 18.53
CA ALA A 188 -1.67 -3.13 19.82
C ALA A 188 -0.20 -2.67 19.80
N LYS A 189 0.42 -2.51 18.62
CA LYS A 189 1.77 -1.97 18.45
C LYS A 189 1.77 -0.45 18.25
N ASN A 190 0.62 0.20 18.39
CA ASN A 190 0.41 1.62 18.13
C ASN A 190 0.75 2.01 16.68
N GLU A 191 0.61 1.06 15.75
CA GLU A 191 0.69 1.32 14.31
C GLU A 191 -0.71 1.68 13.82
N SER A 192 -0.79 2.68 12.93
CA SER A 192 -2.07 3.22 12.45
C SER A 192 -2.23 3.14 10.94
N VAL A 193 -3.46 2.83 10.51
CA VAL A 193 -3.91 2.93 9.12
C VAL A 193 -5.20 3.75 9.10
N THR A 194 -5.25 4.75 8.24
CA THR A 194 -6.47 5.51 7.99
C THR A 194 -7.03 5.12 6.63
N LEU A 195 -8.30 4.69 6.63
CA LEU A 195 -9.09 4.31 5.46
C LEU A 195 -10.11 5.41 5.16
N TYR A 196 -10.29 5.69 3.89
CA TYR A 196 -11.29 6.61 3.37
C TYR A 196 -12.22 5.83 2.46
N PHE A 197 -13.51 5.89 2.76
CA PHE A 197 -14.56 5.23 2.00
C PHE A 197 -15.40 6.30 1.30
N ASP A 198 -15.69 6.11 0.03
CA ASP A 198 -16.62 6.98 -0.71
C ASP A 198 -17.98 7.05 0.01
N ALA A 199 -18.53 8.25 0.14
CA ALA A 199 -19.72 8.48 0.96
C ALA A 199 -20.99 7.81 0.41
N ASP A 200 -21.05 7.60 -0.92
CA ASP A 200 -22.24 7.07 -1.60
C ASP A 200 -22.13 5.56 -1.84
N THR A 201 -20.96 5.10 -2.28
CA THR A 201 -20.72 3.69 -2.67
C THR A 201 -20.10 2.86 -1.56
N HIS A 202 -19.54 3.50 -0.52
CA HIS A 202 -18.74 2.89 0.54
C HIS A 202 -17.48 2.15 0.06
N LEU A 203 -17.09 2.26 -1.21
CA LEU A 203 -15.84 1.66 -1.69
C LEU A 203 -14.63 2.38 -1.05
N PRO A 204 -13.56 1.67 -0.66
CA PRO A 204 -12.32 2.31 -0.23
C PRO A 204 -11.73 3.12 -1.39
N VAL A 205 -11.52 4.42 -1.20
CA VAL A 205 -10.93 5.29 -2.23
C VAL A 205 -9.50 5.69 -1.91
N LYS A 206 -9.15 5.69 -0.61
CA LYS A 206 -7.79 6.01 -0.16
C LYS A 206 -7.43 5.23 1.11
N LYS A 207 -6.17 4.84 1.21
CA LYS A 207 -5.54 4.34 2.43
C LYS A 207 -4.27 5.12 2.69
N THR A 208 -3.98 5.45 3.95
CA THR A 208 -2.70 6.05 4.36
C THR A 208 -2.20 5.39 5.65
N PHE A 209 -0.89 5.26 5.78
CA PHE A 209 -0.23 4.82 7.00
C PHE A 209 1.10 5.54 7.16
N THR A 210 1.62 5.53 8.37
CA THR A 210 2.90 6.18 8.68
C THR A 210 3.86 5.22 9.35
N TRP A 211 5.14 5.40 9.08
CA TRP A 211 6.19 4.59 9.67
C TRP A 211 7.44 5.44 9.92
N ARG A 212 8.34 4.95 10.77
CA ARG A 212 9.61 5.62 11.04
C ARG A 212 10.73 4.93 10.30
N ASP A 213 11.51 5.71 9.55
CA ASP A 213 12.69 5.20 8.88
C ASP A 213 13.65 4.57 9.90
N PRO A 214 14.13 3.33 9.68
CA PRO A 214 15.02 2.68 10.63
C PRO A 214 16.41 3.32 10.71
N VAL A 215 16.82 4.06 9.67
CA VAL A 215 18.12 4.71 9.54
C VAL A 215 18.09 6.10 10.16
N ASP A 216 17.24 6.99 9.67
CA ASP A 216 17.25 8.41 10.06
C ASP A 216 16.14 8.81 11.06
N ARG A 217 15.22 7.88 11.38
CA ARG A 217 14.09 8.04 12.31
C ARG A 217 13.03 9.05 11.88
N GLN A 218 13.12 9.59 10.67
CA GLN A 218 12.10 10.48 10.12
C GLN A 218 10.79 9.74 9.94
N LYS A 219 9.68 10.48 10.07
CA LYS A 219 8.34 9.93 9.85
C LYS A 219 8.05 10.00 8.36
N ASN A 220 7.82 8.83 7.76
CA ASN A 220 7.35 8.70 6.39
C ASN A 220 5.84 8.46 6.37
N VAL A 221 5.20 8.94 5.31
CA VAL A 221 3.78 8.73 5.00
C VAL A 221 3.69 8.02 3.67
N GLU A 222 2.96 6.90 3.65
CA GLU A 222 2.63 6.18 2.42
C GLU A 222 1.12 6.20 2.22
N GLU A 223 0.70 6.52 1.00
CA GLU A 223 -0.71 6.57 0.62
C GLU A 223 -0.96 5.71 -0.62
N GLU A 224 -2.14 5.09 -0.68
CA GLU A 224 -2.65 4.39 -1.85
C GLU A 224 -4.04 4.93 -2.19
N ILE A 225 -4.25 5.30 -3.44
CA ILE A 225 -5.56 5.65 -4.02
C ILE A 225 -6.05 4.47 -4.85
N TYR A 226 -7.34 4.14 -4.72
CA TYR A 226 -8.01 3.06 -5.45
C TYR A 226 -9.12 3.65 -6.31
N ASP A 227 -9.08 3.36 -7.61
CA ASP A 227 -10.01 3.96 -8.58
C ASP A 227 -10.39 2.95 -9.68
N ASN A 228 -11.39 3.30 -10.52
CA ASN A 228 -11.89 2.53 -11.65
C ASN A 228 -12.32 1.13 -11.22
N TYR A 229 -13.18 1.08 -10.19
CA TYR A 229 -13.70 -0.17 -9.65
C TYR A 229 -14.54 -0.95 -10.68
N ARG A 230 -14.35 -2.28 -10.75
CA ARG A 230 -15.09 -3.18 -11.63
C ARG A 230 -15.48 -4.47 -10.92
N GLN A 231 -16.60 -5.06 -11.31
CA GLN A 231 -17.06 -6.35 -10.82
C GLN A 231 -16.30 -7.51 -11.48
N VAL A 232 -15.76 -8.41 -10.65
CA VAL A 232 -15.05 -9.63 -11.08
C VAL A 232 -15.42 -10.75 -10.11
N SER A 233 -16.10 -11.79 -10.59
CA SER A 233 -16.46 -12.98 -9.78
C SER A 233 -17.16 -12.64 -8.45
N GLY A 234 -18.02 -11.62 -8.43
CA GLY A 234 -18.75 -11.16 -7.24
C GLY A 234 -17.94 -10.26 -6.29
N VAL A 235 -16.76 -9.83 -6.71
CA VAL A 235 -15.88 -8.90 -5.99
C VAL A 235 -15.74 -7.60 -6.78
N THR A 236 -15.87 -6.47 -6.09
CA THR A 236 -15.58 -5.15 -6.66
C THR A 236 -14.10 -4.85 -6.49
N VAL A 237 -13.35 -4.79 -7.59
CA VAL A 237 -11.87 -4.66 -7.60
C VAL A 237 -11.46 -3.32 -8.24
N PRO A 238 -10.49 -2.58 -7.67
CA PRO A 238 -9.96 -1.37 -8.32
C PRO A 238 -9.08 -1.74 -9.51
N TYR A 239 -9.28 -1.09 -10.65
CA TYR A 239 -8.44 -1.29 -11.84
C TYR A 239 -7.34 -0.24 -11.97
N ASN A 240 -7.35 0.80 -11.14
CA ASN A 240 -6.28 1.78 -11.02
C ASN A 240 -5.82 1.86 -9.56
N VAL A 241 -4.51 1.81 -9.32
CA VAL A 241 -3.92 2.02 -7.99
C VAL A 241 -2.74 2.97 -8.10
N THR A 242 -2.81 4.08 -7.37
CA THR A 242 -1.76 5.11 -7.34
C THR A 242 -1.17 5.19 -5.95
N ARG A 243 0.16 5.23 -5.85
CA ARG A 243 0.89 5.29 -4.59
C ARG A 243 1.62 6.61 -4.45
N TYR A 244 1.57 7.15 -3.23
CA TYR A 244 2.32 8.35 -2.84
C TYR A 244 3.27 8.00 -1.70
N PHE A 245 4.47 8.58 -1.75
CA PHE A 245 5.46 8.54 -0.68
C PHE A 245 5.81 9.97 -0.30
N ASN A 246 5.51 10.36 0.95
CA ASN A 246 5.71 11.72 1.46
C ASN A 246 5.10 12.82 0.57
N GLY A 247 3.93 12.55 -0.01
CA GLY A 247 3.19 13.48 -0.88
C GLY A 247 3.60 13.44 -2.36
N ASP A 248 4.72 12.79 -2.69
CA ASP A 248 5.15 12.60 -4.08
C ASP A 248 4.57 11.30 -4.64
N MET A 249 4.00 11.37 -5.85
CA MET A 249 3.56 10.17 -6.56
C MET A 249 4.78 9.30 -6.88
N SER A 250 4.77 8.06 -6.39
CA SER A 250 5.87 7.11 -6.55
C SER A 250 5.54 5.98 -7.52
N HIS A 251 4.29 5.53 -7.56
CA HIS A 251 3.86 4.45 -8.44
C HIS A 251 2.44 4.64 -8.94
N GLU A 252 2.17 4.11 -10.13
CA GLU A 252 0.83 4.00 -10.66
C GLU A 252 0.68 2.65 -11.38
N ARG A 253 -0.38 1.91 -11.09
CA ARG A 253 -0.70 0.63 -11.72
C ARG A 253 -2.07 0.69 -12.38
N PHE A 254 -2.10 0.37 -13.66
CA PHE A 254 -3.33 0.12 -14.41
C PHE A 254 -3.46 -1.37 -14.66
N PHE A 255 -4.57 -1.96 -14.23
CA PHE A 255 -4.88 -3.36 -14.45
C PHE A 255 -5.67 -3.51 -15.76
N PHE A 256 -5.29 -4.49 -16.58
CA PHE A 256 -5.98 -4.87 -17.80
C PHE A 256 -6.94 -6.03 -17.54
N ASN A 257 -6.47 -7.02 -16.78
CA ASN A 257 -7.25 -8.20 -16.41
C ASN A 257 -7.09 -8.48 -14.93
N VAL A 258 -8.16 -8.97 -14.32
CA VAL A 258 -8.17 -9.55 -12.98
C VAL A 258 -8.98 -10.83 -13.03
N THR A 259 -8.44 -11.91 -12.49
CA THR A 259 -9.16 -13.17 -12.24
C THR A 259 -9.00 -13.57 -10.79
N ILE A 260 -9.99 -14.29 -10.27
CA ILE A 260 -10.10 -14.64 -8.86
C ILE A 260 -10.44 -16.12 -8.73
N ASN A 261 -9.83 -16.79 -7.76
CA ASN A 261 -10.10 -18.17 -7.37
C ASN A 261 -9.96 -19.18 -8.53
N GLN A 262 -9.00 -18.96 -9.43
CA GLN A 262 -8.72 -19.82 -10.58
C GLN A 262 -7.85 -21.04 -10.22
N GLY A 263 -7.29 -21.10 -9.01
CA GLY A 263 -6.46 -22.22 -8.58
C GLY A 263 -5.07 -22.14 -9.20
N LEU A 264 -4.28 -21.18 -8.72
CA LEU A 264 -2.92 -20.95 -9.19
C LEU A 264 -2.01 -22.17 -9.01
N ASP A 265 -1.13 -22.41 -9.99
CA ASP A 265 -0.13 -23.47 -9.94
C ASP A 265 0.82 -23.24 -8.76
N GLN A 266 0.89 -24.22 -7.87
CA GLN A 266 1.73 -24.13 -6.67
C GLN A 266 3.22 -24.06 -7.00
N ALA A 267 3.64 -24.53 -8.18
CA ALA A 267 5.02 -24.39 -8.64
C ALA A 267 5.46 -22.92 -8.79
N MET A 268 4.52 -22.00 -9.01
CA MET A 268 4.82 -20.56 -9.10
C MET A 268 5.40 -20.00 -7.81
N PHE A 269 5.08 -20.62 -6.67
CA PHE A 269 5.45 -20.15 -5.34
C PHE A 269 6.58 -20.95 -4.70
N ASP A 270 7.32 -21.73 -5.48
CA ASP A 270 8.57 -22.34 -5.06
C ASP A 270 9.71 -21.78 -5.93
N PRO A 271 10.70 -21.07 -5.33
CA PRO A 271 11.79 -20.45 -6.08
C PRO A 271 12.65 -21.45 -6.87
N ASN A 272 12.58 -22.75 -6.56
CA ASN A 272 13.38 -23.80 -7.18
C ASN A 272 12.54 -24.78 -8.03
N SER A 273 11.26 -24.50 -8.28
CA SER A 273 10.38 -25.41 -9.02
C SER A 273 10.73 -25.57 -10.50
N GLY A 274 11.47 -24.62 -11.07
CA GLY A 274 11.67 -24.52 -12.51
C GLY A 274 10.42 -24.09 -13.27
N TYR A 275 9.45 -23.46 -12.60
CA TYR A 275 8.26 -22.87 -13.22
C TYR A 275 8.66 -21.92 -14.37
N ASP A 276 7.96 -22.04 -15.49
CA ASP A 276 8.18 -21.25 -16.71
C ASP A 276 6.81 -20.76 -17.20
N PRO A 277 6.54 -19.44 -17.15
CA PRO A 277 5.24 -18.89 -17.53
C PRO A 277 4.93 -19.06 -19.03
N ASN A 278 5.93 -19.39 -19.86
CA ASN A 278 5.78 -19.61 -21.28
C ASN A 278 5.59 -21.10 -21.65
N LYS A 279 5.65 -21.99 -20.65
CA LYS A 279 5.36 -23.42 -20.86
C LYS A 279 3.96 -23.75 -20.34
N PRO A 280 3.18 -24.56 -21.08
CA PRO A 280 1.91 -25.02 -20.57
C PRO A 280 2.10 -25.80 -19.26
N ALA A 281 1.25 -25.55 -18.28
CA ALA A 281 1.24 -26.31 -17.04
C ALA A 281 1.19 -27.81 -17.39
N LYS A 282 2.12 -28.59 -16.81
CA LYS A 282 2.11 -30.04 -16.99
C LYS A 282 0.77 -30.55 -16.47
N LYS A 283 -0.10 -31.04 -17.36
CA LYS A 283 -1.33 -31.72 -16.97
C LYS A 283 -0.95 -32.83 -16.00
N LYS A 284 -1.43 -32.73 -14.76
CA LYS A 284 -1.40 -33.84 -13.82
C LYS A 284 -2.37 -34.92 -14.26
#